data_AF-A0A8C9PWA1-F1
#
_entry.id   AF-A0A8C9PWA1-F1
#
_cell.length_a   1.000
_cell.length_b   1.000
_cell.length_c   1.000
_cell.angle_alpha   90.00
_cell.angle_beta   90.00
_cell.angle_gamma   90.00
#
_symmetry.space_group_name_H-M   'P 1'
#
loop_
_entity.id
_entity.type
_entity.pdbx_description
1 polymer ?
#
loop_
_entity_poly.entity_id
_entity_poly.type
_entity_poly.pdbx_seq_one_letter_code
_entity_poly.pdbx_strand_id
1 'polypeptide(L)'
;PTVAPALDLEAEHSMDVILVGSSGRSSPSSVQLGRGEDICLCCGSFQVHTQHPLFEGGICAPCKDRFLEALFQYDQDGYQSSCSICGWGGNPDCPRCYCLECVDTLVGPGTVGRIHAMSSWVCFLCLPFSRSGLLQRRRKWRERLKAFQDREVENPGWDLGPLGSLQLLCALVCPTPELTSLGFLEPGSEAGRLRHLEDVTNIVRRDVEEWGPFDLVYGSTPALGHACDHSPGWYLFQFHRLLLYARPGSAQTFFWMFVDNLLLNGDEQAIATRFLETEPVILQDVRGSALQNAVRVWTNIPAVKSRHSALASEEELLLLAQDGQRGTLPAQGPSALVKNCFLPLREYFKYFSQNALPLYK
;
A
#
# COMPACT_ATOMS: atom_id res chain seq x y z
N PRO A 1 -40.20 43.76 -44.12
CA PRO A 1 -38.92 44.24 -44.71
C PRO A 1 -37.74 43.68 -43.88
N THR A 2 -36.92 42.75 -44.33
CA THR A 2 -36.52 42.36 -45.69
C THR A 2 -35.96 40.93 -45.63
N VAL A 3 -36.00 40.28 -46.79
CA VAL A 3 -35.70 38.90 -47.17
C VAL A 3 -34.26 38.42 -46.85
N ALA A 4 -34.13 37.10 -46.71
CA ALA A 4 -32.94 36.21 -46.58
C ALA A 4 -31.91 36.34 -47.77
N PRO A 5 -30.79 35.56 -47.91
CA PRO A 5 -30.63 34.11 -47.63
C PRO A 5 -29.24 33.60 -47.15
N ALA A 6 -29.18 32.27 -47.06
CA ALA A 6 -28.13 31.32 -46.68
C ALA A 6 -26.72 31.49 -47.26
N LEU A 7 -25.73 30.95 -46.54
CA LEU A 7 -24.63 30.14 -47.09
C LEU A 7 -24.23 29.05 -46.10
N ASP A 8 -24.53 27.80 -46.46
CA ASP A 8 -23.76 26.61 -46.06
C ASP A 8 -22.30 26.78 -46.46
N LEU A 9 -21.37 26.38 -45.61
CA LEU A 9 -20.02 25.97 -46.02
C LEU A 9 -19.49 24.92 -45.05
N GLU A 10 -19.42 23.72 -45.60
CA GLU A 10 -18.78 22.52 -45.10
C GLU A 10 -17.31 22.77 -44.72
N ALA A 11 -16.85 22.10 -43.65
CA ALA A 11 -15.48 21.59 -43.56
C ALA A 11 -15.41 20.57 -42.41
N GLU A 12 -15.82 19.33 -42.71
CA GLU A 12 -15.31 18.17 -41.98
C GLU A 12 -13.78 18.15 -42.13
N HIS A 13 -13.05 18.28 -41.03
CA HIS A 13 -11.62 17.95 -41.02
C HIS A 13 -11.49 16.43 -40.98
N SER A 14 -11.48 15.87 -42.19
CA SER A 14 -10.97 14.54 -42.50
C SER A 14 -9.55 14.39 -41.94
N MET A 15 -9.38 13.53 -40.91
CA MET A 15 -8.09 12.92 -40.65
C MET A 15 -8.11 11.53 -41.28
N ASP A 16 -7.30 11.38 -42.33
CA ASP A 16 -7.11 10.18 -43.12
C ASP A 16 -6.83 8.95 -42.23
N VAL A 17 -7.83 8.09 -42.10
CA VAL A 17 -7.64 6.70 -41.68
C VAL A 17 -7.18 5.94 -42.93
N ILE A 18 -5.89 5.62 -42.98
CA ILE A 18 -5.34 4.72 -44.00
C ILE A 18 -5.95 3.33 -43.78
N LEU A 19 -7.02 3.04 -44.52
CA LEU A 19 -7.58 1.70 -44.68
C LEU A 19 -6.64 0.87 -45.57
N VAL A 20 -5.77 0.08 -44.95
CA VAL A 20 -5.06 -0.97 -45.67
C VAL A 20 -6.02 -2.13 -45.91
N GLY A 21 -6.58 -2.17 -47.12
CA GLY A 21 -7.29 -3.33 -47.63
C GLY A 21 -6.34 -4.52 -47.76
N SER A 22 -6.71 -5.64 -47.17
CA SER A 22 -6.01 -6.92 -47.38
C SER A 22 -6.96 -7.89 -48.08
N SER A 23 -6.71 -8.07 -49.37
CA SER A 23 -7.28 -9.08 -50.24
C SER A 23 -7.06 -10.49 -49.69
N GLY A 24 -8.07 -11.34 -49.84
CA GLY A 24 -8.12 -12.66 -49.25
C GLY A 24 -7.00 -13.61 -49.70
N ARG A 25 -6.47 -14.35 -48.72
CA ARG A 25 -5.87 -15.69 -48.88
C ARG A 25 -6.22 -16.56 -47.68
N SER A 26 -6.45 -17.82 -47.97
CA SER A 26 -7.18 -18.83 -47.21
C SER A 26 -6.36 -19.62 -46.16
N SER A 27 -6.95 -19.79 -44.97
CA SER A 27 -6.78 -20.88 -43.95
C SER A 27 -5.46 -20.91 -43.12
N PRO A 28 -5.42 -21.49 -41.88
CA PRO A 28 -6.37 -22.43 -41.29
C PRO A 28 -6.94 -22.08 -39.91
N SER A 29 -8.09 -22.71 -39.60
CA SER A 29 -8.67 -22.93 -38.28
C SER A 29 -8.76 -21.71 -37.35
N SER A 30 -9.93 -21.09 -37.34
CA SER A 30 -10.43 -20.34 -36.20
C SER A 30 -10.34 -21.20 -34.94
N VAL A 31 -9.24 -21.09 -34.19
CA VAL A 31 -9.25 -21.41 -32.77
C VAL A 31 -10.34 -20.52 -32.20
N GLN A 32 -11.45 -21.13 -31.76
CA GLN A 32 -12.40 -20.45 -30.91
C GLN A 32 -11.60 -19.98 -29.70
N LEU A 33 -11.18 -18.72 -29.72
CA LEU A 33 -10.50 -18.09 -28.61
C LEU A 33 -11.47 -18.22 -27.44
N GLY A 34 -11.15 -19.11 -26.49
CA GLY A 34 -11.91 -19.29 -25.27
C GLY A 34 -12.18 -17.94 -24.63
N ARG A 35 -13.26 -17.84 -23.85
CA ARG A 35 -13.55 -16.59 -23.14
C ARG A 35 -12.27 -16.22 -22.37
N GLY A 36 -11.89 -14.94 -22.33
CA GLY A 36 -10.59 -14.53 -21.74
C GLY A 36 -10.34 -15.05 -20.31
N GLU A 37 -11.41 -15.46 -19.61
CA GLU A 37 -11.43 -16.13 -18.31
C GLU A 37 -10.81 -17.54 -18.28
N ASP A 38 -10.67 -18.22 -19.42
CA ASP A 38 -10.23 -19.62 -19.52
C ASP A 38 -8.69 -19.76 -19.63
N ILE A 39 -7.97 -18.64 -19.63
CA ILE A 39 -6.50 -18.58 -19.74
C ILE A 39 -5.94 -17.71 -18.61
N CYS A 40 -4.85 -18.16 -18.01
CA CYS A 40 -4.11 -17.41 -17.01
C CYS A 40 -3.48 -16.15 -17.63
N LEU A 41 -3.91 -14.97 -17.20
CA LEU A 41 -3.35 -13.69 -17.67
C LEU A 41 -1.87 -13.51 -17.34
N CYS A 42 -1.40 -14.17 -16.28
CA CYS A 42 -0.04 -13.98 -15.79
C CYS A 42 1.00 -14.81 -16.58
N CYS A 43 0.62 -15.99 -17.09
CA CYS A 43 1.57 -16.92 -17.72
C CYS A 43 1.05 -17.67 -18.95
N GLY A 44 -0.21 -17.46 -19.36
CA GLY A 44 -0.81 -18.11 -20.53
C GLY A 44 -1.28 -19.56 -20.32
N SER A 45 -1.19 -20.11 -19.10
CA SER A 45 -1.68 -21.46 -18.79
C SER A 45 -3.20 -21.59 -18.92
N PHE A 46 -3.69 -22.68 -19.51
CA PHE A 46 -5.12 -23.02 -19.55
C PHE A 46 -5.65 -23.64 -18.25
N GLN A 47 -4.76 -23.96 -17.28
CA GLN A 47 -5.15 -24.47 -15.97
C GLN A 47 -5.51 -23.34 -15.02
N VAL A 48 -6.63 -22.69 -15.28
CA VAL A 48 -7.14 -21.59 -14.46
C VAL A 48 -7.71 -22.13 -13.15
N HIS A 49 -7.23 -21.58 -12.03
CA HIS A 49 -7.75 -21.89 -10.70
C HIS A 49 -8.91 -20.97 -10.34
N THR A 50 -8.78 -19.68 -10.65
CA THR A 50 -9.83 -18.68 -10.43
C THR A 50 -9.67 -17.47 -11.34
N GLN A 51 -10.50 -16.45 -11.18
CA GLN A 51 -10.43 -15.22 -11.95
C GLN A 51 -9.37 -14.27 -11.39
N HIS A 52 -8.63 -13.61 -12.29
CA HIS A 52 -7.72 -12.54 -11.92
C HIS A 52 -8.51 -11.37 -11.30
N PRO A 53 -8.10 -10.84 -10.13
CA PRO A 53 -8.92 -9.87 -9.38
C PRO A 53 -9.03 -8.50 -10.06
N LEU A 54 -7.97 -8.05 -10.74
CA LEU A 54 -7.88 -6.69 -11.31
C LEU A 54 -8.37 -6.55 -12.76
N PHE A 55 -8.05 -7.52 -13.62
CA PHE A 55 -8.32 -7.52 -15.06
C PHE A 55 -9.15 -8.74 -15.47
N GLU A 56 -9.89 -8.64 -16.57
CA GLU A 56 -10.68 -9.73 -17.13
C GLU A 56 -9.77 -10.83 -17.68
N GLY A 57 -9.85 -11.99 -17.05
CA GLY A 57 -9.12 -13.20 -17.38
C GLY A 57 -8.84 -14.09 -16.16
N GLY A 58 -8.29 -15.27 -16.41
CA GLY A 58 -8.00 -16.27 -15.38
C GLY A 58 -6.68 -16.06 -14.65
N ILE A 59 -6.48 -16.76 -13.54
CA ILE A 59 -5.20 -16.93 -12.84
C ILE A 59 -5.04 -18.40 -12.41
N CYS A 60 -3.90 -19.02 -12.74
CA CYS A 60 -3.57 -20.37 -12.31
C CYS A 60 -3.09 -20.39 -10.84
N ALA A 61 -3.10 -21.54 -10.18
CA ALA A 61 -2.77 -21.64 -8.75
C ALA A 61 -1.36 -21.08 -8.41
N PRO A 62 -0.27 -21.40 -9.14
CA PRO A 62 1.05 -20.83 -8.83
C PRO A 62 1.12 -19.31 -9.01
N CYS A 63 0.41 -18.75 -10.00
CA CYS A 63 0.37 -17.31 -10.21
C CYS A 63 -0.49 -16.61 -9.15
N LYS A 64 -1.53 -17.28 -8.66
CA LYS A 64 -2.38 -16.81 -7.57
C LYS A 64 -1.58 -16.65 -6.28
N ASP A 65 -0.82 -17.68 -5.90
CA ASP A 65 0.00 -17.65 -4.68
C ASP A 65 1.05 -16.54 -4.76
N ARG A 66 1.76 -16.44 -5.89
CA ARG A 66 2.71 -15.35 -6.15
C ARG A 66 2.05 -13.96 -6.11
N PHE A 67 0.86 -13.82 -6.69
CA PHE A 67 0.13 -12.55 -6.69
C PHE A 67 -0.25 -12.11 -5.27
N LEU A 68 -0.69 -13.05 -4.42
CA LEU A 68 -0.99 -12.79 -3.01
C LEU A 68 0.24 -12.37 -2.21
N GLU A 69 1.38 -13.01 -2.44
CA GLU A 69 2.65 -12.62 -1.81
C GLU A 69 3.09 -11.21 -2.21
N ALA A 70 2.87 -10.83 -3.47
CA ALA A 70 3.37 -9.59 -4.05
C ALA A 70 2.45 -8.36 -3.88
N LEU A 71 1.19 -8.58 -3.48
CA LEU A 71 0.13 -7.56 -3.43
C LEU A 71 0.44 -6.32 -2.58
N PHE A 72 1.24 -6.49 -1.52
CA PHE A 72 1.59 -5.43 -0.57
C PHE A 72 3.11 -5.28 -0.39
N GLN A 73 3.90 -5.82 -1.32
CA GLN A 73 5.34 -5.60 -1.32
C GLN A 73 5.64 -4.26 -1.99
N TYR A 74 6.23 -3.36 -1.21
CA TYR A 74 6.68 -2.05 -1.68
C TYR A 74 8.17 -1.89 -1.48
N ASP A 75 8.83 -1.35 -2.49
CA ASP A 75 10.24 -1.01 -2.49
C ASP A 75 10.52 0.25 -1.66
N GLN A 76 11.81 0.60 -1.51
CA GLN A 76 12.24 1.74 -0.70
C GLN A 76 11.79 3.09 -1.25
N ASP A 77 11.52 3.15 -2.56
CA ASP A 77 10.99 4.32 -3.27
C ASP A 77 9.48 4.53 -3.05
N GLY A 78 8.81 3.60 -2.38
CA GLY A 78 7.37 3.66 -2.08
C GLY A 78 6.48 3.12 -3.20
N TYR A 79 7.05 2.46 -4.21
CA TYR A 79 6.35 1.83 -5.32
C TYR A 79 6.20 0.32 -5.11
N GLN A 80 5.19 -0.30 -5.73
CA GLN A 80 5.00 -1.75 -5.62
C GLN A 80 6.15 -2.48 -6.33
N SER A 81 6.81 -3.42 -5.67
CA SER A 81 8.00 -4.10 -6.19
C SER A 81 7.71 -5.08 -7.34
N SER A 82 6.43 -5.31 -7.62
CA SER A 82 5.95 -6.34 -8.54
C SER A 82 4.94 -5.79 -9.54
N CYS A 83 4.89 -6.38 -10.73
CA CYS A 83 3.86 -6.11 -11.72
C CYS A 83 2.45 -6.40 -11.18
N SER A 84 1.56 -5.42 -11.31
CA SER A 84 0.14 -5.50 -10.97
C SER A 84 -0.67 -6.50 -11.82
N ILE A 85 -0.10 -7.09 -12.87
CA ILE A 85 -0.76 -8.14 -13.68
C ILE A 85 -0.23 -9.54 -13.32
N CYS A 86 1.09 -9.73 -13.28
CA CYS A 86 1.67 -11.07 -13.15
C CYS A 86 2.37 -11.33 -11.81
N GLY A 87 2.53 -10.30 -10.96
CA GLY A 87 3.27 -10.40 -9.71
C GLY A 87 4.80 -10.50 -9.87
N TRP A 88 5.34 -10.27 -11.08
CA TRP A 88 6.78 -10.26 -11.35
C TRP A 88 7.29 -8.85 -11.64
N GLY A 89 8.35 -8.40 -10.96
CA GLY A 89 9.18 -7.24 -11.35
C GLY A 89 8.45 -5.87 -11.45
N GLY A 90 9.00 -4.85 -10.79
CA GLY A 90 8.48 -3.48 -10.80
C GLY A 90 9.22 -2.52 -11.75
N ASN A 91 8.59 -1.39 -12.06
CA ASN A 91 9.22 -0.24 -12.74
C ASN A 91 9.00 1.00 -11.83
N PRO A 92 10.05 1.77 -11.47
CA PRO A 92 10.01 2.79 -10.42
C PRO A 92 9.08 4.02 -10.60
N ASP A 93 8.26 4.14 -11.65
CA ASP A 93 7.54 5.39 -11.95
C ASP A 93 6.02 5.39 -11.66
N CYS A 94 5.46 4.40 -10.94
CA CYS A 94 4.04 4.36 -10.57
C CYS A 94 3.76 3.52 -9.31
N PRO A 95 2.82 3.89 -8.39
CA PRO A 95 2.44 3.07 -7.21
C PRO A 95 2.06 1.65 -7.57
N ARG A 96 1.65 1.44 -8.82
CA ARG A 96 1.41 0.14 -9.43
C ARG A 96 2.26 -0.02 -10.68
N CYS A 97 3.14 -1.02 -10.63
CA CYS A 97 4.08 -1.31 -11.70
C CYS A 97 3.49 -2.29 -12.71
N TYR A 98 3.96 -2.24 -13.95
CA TYR A 98 3.61 -3.22 -14.99
C TYR A 98 4.88 -3.64 -15.70
N CYS A 99 5.13 -4.94 -15.80
CA CYS A 99 6.30 -5.43 -16.52
C CYS A 99 6.13 -5.22 -18.03
N LEU A 100 7.24 -5.01 -18.73
CA LEU A 100 7.28 -4.71 -20.16
C LEU A 100 6.59 -5.82 -20.97
N GLU A 101 6.84 -7.08 -20.61
CA GLU A 101 6.26 -8.26 -21.27
C GLU A 101 4.73 -8.27 -21.21
N CYS A 102 4.14 -7.98 -20.04
CA CYS A 102 2.68 -7.93 -19.91
C CYS A 102 2.10 -6.79 -20.74
N VAL A 103 2.75 -5.63 -20.78
CA VAL A 103 2.27 -4.49 -21.56
C VAL A 103 2.34 -4.79 -23.05
N ASP A 104 3.46 -5.27 -23.57
CA ASP A 104 3.60 -5.56 -25.00
C ASP A 104 2.70 -6.73 -25.44
N THR A 105 2.54 -7.75 -24.60
CA THR A 105 1.70 -8.92 -24.92
C THR A 105 0.20 -8.60 -24.85
N LEU A 106 -0.26 -7.92 -23.79
CA LEU A 106 -1.69 -7.74 -23.51
C LEU A 106 -2.24 -6.42 -24.06
N VAL A 107 -1.43 -5.37 -24.16
CA VAL A 107 -1.88 -4.05 -24.65
C VAL A 107 -1.50 -3.87 -26.11
N GLY A 108 -0.27 -4.25 -26.46
CA GLY A 108 0.20 -4.33 -27.85
C GLY A 108 1.67 -3.90 -28.00
N PRO A 109 2.39 -4.45 -28.99
CA PRO A 109 3.80 -4.18 -29.20
C PRO A 109 4.11 -2.68 -29.35
N GLY A 110 5.18 -2.22 -28.71
CA GLY A 110 5.63 -0.82 -28.78
C GLY A 110 4.87 0.13 -27.87
N THR A 111 3.87 -0.36 -27.12
CA THR A 111 3.16 0.43 -26.10
C THR A 111 4.12 0.88 -25.02
N VAL A 112 5.04 0.01 -24.62
CA VAL A 112 6.10 0.32 -23.64
C VAL A 112 6.88 1.56 -24.05
N GLY A 113 7.34 1.62 -25.31
CA GLY A 113 8.09 2.78 -25.82
C GLY A 113 7.29 4.08 -25.79
N ARG A 114 5.99 4.02 -26.09
CA ARG A 114 5.11 5.19 -25.96
C ARG A 114 4.96 5.63 -24.51
N ILE A 115 4.79 4.70 -23.58
CA ILE A 115 4.66 5.02 -22.14
C ILE A 115 5.93 5.70 -21.64
N HIS A 116 7.11 5.19 -21.99
CA HIS A 116 8.40 5.80 -21.59
C HIS A 116 8.63 7.19 -22.23
N ALA A 117 8.03 7.46 -23.39
CA ALA A 117 8.10 8.77 -24.03
C ALA A 117 7.15 9.80 -23.40
N MET A 118 6.23 9.38 -22.52
CA MET A 118 5.31 10.29 -21.84
C MET A 118 5.98 10.90 -20.61
N SER A 119 5.84 12.22 -20.43
CA SER A 119 6.26 12.92 -19.22
C SER A 119 5.35 12.65 -18.01
N SER A 120 4.12 12.19 -18.27
CA SER A 120 3.14 11.84 -17.23
C SER A 120 2.26 10.69 -17.71
N TRP A 121 2.46 9.49 -17.16
CA TRP A 121 1.65 8.33 -17.47
C TRP A 121 0.66 8.01 -16.35
N VAL A 122 -0.55 7.59 -16.73
CA VAL A 122 -1.60 7.14 -15.81
C VAL A 122 -1.82 5.64 -16.04
N CYS A 123 -1.79 4.86 -14.97
CA CYS A 123 -1.84 3.40 -15.09
C CYS A 123 -3.19 2.86 -15.58
N PHE A 124 -3.19 1.61 -16.08
CA PHE A 124 -4.37 0.95 -16.64
C PHE A 124 -5.55 0.80 -15.67
N LEU A 125 -5.32 0.90 -14.36
CA LEU A 125 -6.40 0.91 -13.36
C LEU A 125 -7.01 2.29 -13.12
N CYS A 126 -6.24 3.35 -13.40
CA CYS A 126 -6.59 4.76 -13.20
C CYS A 126 -7.07 5.44 -14.48
N LEU A 127 -6.80 4.87 -15.66
CA LEU A 127 -7.32 5.39 -16.93
C LEU A 127 -8.86 5.47 -16.91
N PRO A 128 -9.45 6.49 -17.56
CA PRO A 128 -10.90 6.62 -17.66
C PRO A 128 -11.51 5.48 -18.48
N PHE A 129 -10.77 4.97 -19.46
CA PHE A 129 -11.18 3.85 -20.30
C PHE A 129 -10.85 2.51 -19.62
N SER A 130 -11.78 1.56 -19.68
CA SER A 130 -11.60 0.23 -19.08
C SER A 130 -10.79 -0.73 -19.96
N ARG A 131 -10.55 -0.41 -21.24
CA ARG A 131 -9.88 -1.29 -22.19
C ARG A 131 -8.61 -0.66 -22.71
N SER A 132 -7.54 -1.43 -22.80
CA SER A 132 -6.28 -1.06 -23.43
C SER A 132 -5.73 -2.30 -24.15
N GLY A 133 -5.91 -2.37 -25.47
CA GLY A 133 -5.63 -3.59 -26.23
C GLY A 133 -6.55 -4.74 -25.80
N LEU A 134 -5.96 -5.89 -25.48
CA LEU A 134 -6.65 -7.06 -24.90
C LEU A 134 -6.82 -6.93 -23.38
N LEU A 135 -6.07 -6.03 -22.73
CA LEU A 135 -6.18 -5.81 -21.29
C LEU A 135 -7.47 -5.05 -20.96
N GLN A 136 -8.32 -5.67 -20.17
CA GLN A 136 -9.62 -5.11 -19.77
C GLN A 136 -9.72 -5.05 -18.25
N ARG A 137 -9.85 -3.84 -17.70
CA ARG A 137 -10.03 -3.59 -16.27
C ARG A 137 -11.41 -4.05 -15.82
N ARG A 138 -11.48 -4.82 -14.74
CA ARG A 138 -12.77 -5.25 -14.17
C ARG A 138 -13.52 -4.08 -13.54
N ARG A 139 -14.85 -4.11 -13.66
CA ARG A 139 -15.72 -3.24 -12.85
C ARG A 139 -15.59 -3.61 -11.38
N LYS A 140 -15.56 -2.59 -10.52
CA LYS A 140 -15.45 -2.77 -9.06
C LYS A 140 -14.26 -3.67 -8.66
N TRP A 141 -13.13 -3.54 -9.37
CA TRP A 141 -11.96 -4.39 -9.15
C TRP A 141 -11.43 -4.35 -7.71
N ARG A 142 -11.63 -3.26 -6.96
CA ARG A 142 -11.28 -3.15 -5.53
C ARG A 142 -12.08 -4.13 -4.66
N GLU A 143 -13.41 -4.15 -4.83
CA GLU A 143 -14.29 -5.10 -4.14
C GLU A 143 -13.92 -6.55 -4.49
N ARG A 144 -13.57 -6.81 -5.76
CA ARG A 144 -13.13 -8.14 -6.22
C ARG A 144 -11.77 -8.53 -5.67
N LEU A 145 -10.84 -7.59 -5.56
CA LEU A 145 -9.51 -7.82 -5.00
C LEU A 145 -9.62 -8.23 -3.53
N LYS A 146 -10.43 -7.50 -2.77
CA LYS A 146 -10.77 -7.88 -1.39
C LYS A 146 -11.38 -9.28 -1.36
N ALA A 147 -12.46 -9.53 -2.11
CA ALA A 147 -13.11 -10.84 -2.09
C ALA A 147 -12.18 -11.99 -2.49
N PHE A 148 -11.20 -11.70 -3.36
CA PHE A 148 -10.15 -12.63 -3.72
C PHE A 148 -9.20 -12.89 -2.55
N GLN A 149 -8.74 -11.86 -1.83
CA GLN A 149 -7.96 -12.09 -0.60
C GLN A 149 -8.78 -12.78 0.47
N ASP A 150 -10.04 -12.41 0.62
CA ASP A 150 -10.90 -12.95 1.66
C ASP A 150 -11.14 -14.45 1.52
N ARG A 151 -11.15 -14.93 0.28
CA ARG A 151 -11.33 -16.33 -0.03
C ARG A 151 -10.04 -17.14 0.09
N GLU A 152 -8.90 -16.51 -0.16
CA GLU A 152 -7.62 -17.22 -0.31
C GLU A 152 -6.70 -17.07 0.91
N VAL A 153 -6.97 -16.14 1.82
CA VAL A 153 -6.22 -15.94 3.07
C VAL A 153 -7.11 -16.32 4.25
N GLU A 154 -6.64 -17.25 5.10
CA GLU A 154 -7.30 -17.55 6.37
C GLU A 154 -7.29 -16.29 7.26
N ASN A 155 -8.49 -15.74 7.50
CA ASN A 155 -8.79 -14.58 8.36
C ASN A 155 -8.66 -13.17 7.70
N PRO A 156 -9.63 -12.78 6.86
CA PRO A 156 -9.62 -11.48 6.18
C PRO A 156 -10.48 -10.45 6.95
N GLY A 157 -9.83 -9.45 7.54
CA GLY A 157 -10.48 -8.50 8.44
C GLY A 157 -10.73 -7.09 7.89
N TRP A 158 -10.69 -6.84 6.58
CA TRP A 158 -10.67 -5.46 6.07
C TRP A 158 -11.53 -5.22 4.84
N ASP A 159 -12.37 -4.18 4.85
CA ASP A 159 -13.18 -3.70 3.71
C ASP A 159 -12.41 -2.69 2.82
N LEU A 160 -12.16 -2.97 1.54
CA LEU A 160 -11.67 -1.94 0.59
C LEU A 160 -12.80 -0.96 0.24
N GLY A 161 -13.06 -0.02 1.15
CA GLY A 161 -14.03 1.05 0.99
C GLY A 161 -13.60 2.14 -0.01
N PRO A 162 -14.48 3.09 -0.33
CA PRO A 162 -14.11 4.25 -1.12
C PRO A 162 -12.99 5.03 -0.40
N LEU A 163 -11.91 5.34 -1.13
CA LEU A 163 -10.72 6.03 -0.61
C LEU A 163 -11.13 7.29 0.18
N GLY A 164 -11.18 7.18 1.51
CA GLY A 164 -11.36 8.30 2.43
C GLY A 164 -10.01 8.88 2.84
N SER A 165 -10.01 10.04 3.50
CA SER A 165 -8.80 10.55 4.16
C SER A 165 -8.57 9.80 5.46
N LEU A 166 -7.32 9.42 5.75
CA LEU A 166 -6.94 8.70 6.97
C LEU A 166 -7.21 9.53 8.24
N GLN A 167 -7.92 8.97 9.21
CA GLN A 167 -8.05 9.49 10.58
C GLN A 167 -7.08 8.77 11.53
N LEU A 168 -6.16 9.51 12.15
CA LEU A 168 -5.07 8.96 12.96
C LEU A 168 -5.15 9.41 14.42
N LEU A 169 -5.06 8.45 15.33
CA LEU A 169 -4.77 8.67 16.75
C LEU A 169 -3.32 8.28 17.04
N CYS A 170 -2.50 9.24 17.44
CA CYS A 170 -1.14 9.03 17.90
C CYS A 170 -1.07 9.13 19.43
N ALA A 171 -0.67 8.05 20.10
CA ALA A 171 -0.42 8.04 21.54
C ALA A 171 1.08 8.23 21.81
N LEU A 172 1.40 9.29 22.56
CA LEU A 172 2.71 9.64 23.13
C LEU A 172 3.70 10.13 22.08
N VAL A 173 4.04 9.31 21.09
CA VAL A 173 4.93 9.64 19.97
C VAL A 173 4.15 9.53 18.66
N CYS A 174 4.35 10.46 17.73
CA CYS A 174 3.66 10.47 16.44
C CYS A 174 4.63 10.46 15.26
N PRO A 175 4.42 9.61 14.23
CA PRO A 175 5.26 9.54 13.03
C PRO A 175 4.79 10.57 11.98
N THR A 176 4.59 11.81 12.43
CA THR A 176 4.08 12.90 11.57
C THR A 176 4.97 13.15 10.36
N PRO A 177 6.32 13.21 10.47
CA PRO A 177 7.19 13.40 9.31
C PRO A 177 7.05 12.29 8.26
N GLU A 178 6.94 11.04 8.69
CA GLU A 178 6.85 9.86 7.84
C GLU A 178 5.55 9.86 7.07
N LEU A 179 4.42 10.00 7.78
CA LEU A 179 3.09 10.00 7.17
C LEU A 179 2.87 11.19 6.26
N THR A 180 3.45 12.36 6.60
CA THR A 180 3.47 13.53 5.72
C THR A 180 4.26 13.24 4.45
N SER A 181 5.47 12.67 4.58
CA SER A 181 6.31 12.31 3.42
C SER A 181 5.69 11.24 2.51
N LEU A 182 4.84 10.37 3.08
CA LEU A 182 4.09 9.36 2.32
C LEU A 182 2.82 9.91 1.68
N GLY A 183 2.41 11.13 2.05
CA GLY A 183 1.25 11.83 1.51
C GLY A 183 -0.06 11.58 2.25
N PHE A 184 -0.06 10.94 3.42
CA PHE A 184 -1.29 10.71 4.19
C PHE A 184 -1.77 11.95 4.95
N LEU A 185 -0.83 12.82 5.34
CA LEU A 185 -1.10 14.08 6.04
C LEU A 185 -0.80 15.26 5.12
N GLU A 186 -1.69 16.26 5.12
CA GLU A 186 -1.49 17.51 4.38
C GLU A 186 -0.58 18.46 5.17
N PRO A 187 0.50 19.00 4.57
CA PRO A 187 1.33 20.02 5.22
C PRO A 187 0.48 21.25 5.59
N GLY A 188 0.38 21.56 6.88
CA GLY A 188 -0.35 22.74 7.37
C GLY A 188 -1.85 22.54 7.63
N SER A 189 -2.41 21.34 7.44
CA SER A 189 -3.79 21.00 7.82
C SER A 189 -3.83 20.00 8.97
N GLU A 190 -3.23 20.37 10.11
CA GLU A 190 -3.35 19.60 11.37
C GLU A 190 -4.77 19.62 11.94
N ALA A 191 -5.64 20.49 11.42
CA ALA A 191 -7.03 20.63 11.87
C ALA A 191 -7.88 19.43 11.41
N GLY A 192 -7.86 18.35 12.20
CA GLY A 192 -8.95 17.38 12.28
C GLY A 192 -8.70 15.99 11.71
N ARG A 193 -7.50 15.65 11.21
CA ARG A 193 -7.18 14.29 10.70
C ARG A 193 -6.19 13.51 11.55
N LEU A 194 -5.34 14.22 12.28
CA LEU A 194 -4.37 13.65 13.22
C LEU A 194 -4.70 14.19 14.61
N ARG A 195 -4.81 13.28 15.57
CA ARG A 195 -4.87 13.62 16.99
C ARG A 195 -3.67 13.02 17.70
N HIS A 196 -2.73 13.87 18.09
CA HIS A 196 -1.57 13.48 18.89
C HIS A 196 -1.85 13.78 20.37
N LEU A 197 -1.68 12.76 21.21
CA LEU A 197 -1.82 12.84 22.65
C LEU A 197 -0.44 12.70 23.30
N GLU A 198 0.08 13.77 23.89
CA GLU A 198 1.37 13.73 24.60
C GLU A 198 1.26 13.06 25.97
N ASP A 199 0.14 13.28 26.67
CA ASP A 199 -0.21 12.58 27.91
C ASP A 199 -1.57 11.91 27.76
N VAL A 200 -1.59 10.61 28.05
CA VAL A 200 -2.76 9.74 27.91
C VAL A 200 -3.32 9.31 29.25
N THR A 201 -2.71 9.71 30.38
CA THR A 201 -3.03 9.22 31.72
C THR A 201 -4.51 9.35 32.06
N ASN A 202 -5.06 10.55 31.83
CA ASN A 202 -6.43 10.92 32.21
C ASN A 202 -7.47 10.70 31.09
N ILE A 203 -7.06 10.17 29.94
CA ILE A 203 -7.97 9.95 28.81
C ILE A 203 -8.89 8.77 29.10
N VAL A 204 -10.20 8.99 28.92
CA VAL A 204 -11.23 7.97 29.08
C VAL A 204 -11.89 7.63 27.74
N ARG A 205 -12.64 6.53 27.71
CA ARG A 205 -13.31 6.03 26.49
C ARG A 205 -14.17 7.10 25.81
N ARG A 206 -14.96 7.85 26.60
CA ARG A 206 -15.86 8.89 26.09
C ARG A 206 -15.11 9.96 25.30
N ASP A 207 -13.90 10.33 25.73
CA ASP A 207 -13.11 11.35 25.05
C ASP A 207 -12.70 10.85 23.65
N VAL A 208 -12.23 9.60 23.57
CA VAL A 208 -11.84 8.96 22.29
C VAL A 208 -13.04 8.81 21.36
N GLU A 209 -14.19 8.41 21.88
CA GLU A 209 -15.45 8.30 21.11
C GLU A 209 -15.93 9.67 20.58
N GLU A 210 -15.76 10.75 21.36
CA GLU A 210 -16.13 12.11 20.98
C GLU A 210 -15.24 12.67 19.86
N TRP A 211 -13.96 12.30 19.84
CA TRP A 211 -13.02 12.77 18.83
C TRP A 211 -13.25 12.18 17.44
N GLY A 212 -14.11 11.17 17.34
CA GLY A 212 -14.54 10.56 16.09
C GLY A 212 -13.88 9.21 15.83
N PRO A 213 -14.38 8.47 14.83
CA PRO A 213 -13.81 7.19 14.48
C PRO A 213 -12.40 7.39 13.93
N PHE A 214 -11.48 6.55 14.40
CA PHE A 214 -10.11 6.51 13.90
C PHE A 214 -9.95 5.32 12.94
N ASP A 215 -9.15 5.52 11.90
CA ASP A 215 -8.79 4.48 10.94
C ASP A 215 -7.45 3.82 11.29
N LEU A 216 -6.55 4.56 11.93
CA LEU A 216 -5.25 4.08 12.40
C LEU A 216 -4.98 4.56 13.83
N VAL A 217 -4.55 3.64 14.69
CA VAL A 217 -3.98 3.98 16.01
C VAL A 217 -2.49 3.65 16.02
N TYR A 218 -1.67 4.65 16.29
CA TYR A 218 -0.23 4.50 16.42
C TYR A 218 0.21 4.75 17.86
N GLY A 219 1.10 3.91 18.37
CA GLY A 219 1.81 4.16 19.62
C GLY A 219 3.25 3.68 19.51
N SER A 220 4.14 4.32 20.26
CA SER A 220 5.53 3.89 20.35
C SER A 220 6.08 4.12 21.74
N THR A 221 7.02 3.27 22.16
CA THR A 221 7.88 3.60 23.30
C THR A 221 8.80 4.79 22.92
N PRO A 222 9.34 5.55 23.87
CA PRO A 222 10.26 6.65 23.53
C PRO A 222 11.49 6.15 22.76
N ALA A 223 12.11 7.04 21.97
CA ALA A 223 13.36 6.70 21.30
C ALA A 223 14.49 6.43 22.32
N LEU A 224 15.43 5.57 21.96
CA LEU A 224 16.62 5.32 22.79
C LEU A 224 17.34 6.64 23.15
N GLY A 225 17.74 6.76 24.41
CA GLY A 225 18.42 7.96 24.93
C GLY A 225 17.50 9.12 25.31
N HIS A 226 16.19 9.04 25.07
CA HIS A 226 15.23 10.01 25.61
C HIS A 226 14.82 9.62 27.04
N ALA A 227 14.58 10.62 27.89
CA ALA A 227 14.09 10.40 29.23
C ALA A 227 12.72 9.71 29.18
N CYS A 228 12.57 8.60 29.90
CA CYS A 228 11.30 7.92 30.07
C CYS A 228 10.67 8.37 31.38
N ASP A 229 9.57 9.12 31.31
CA ASP A 229 8.82 9.56 32.50
C ASP A 229 8.07 8.40 33.18
N HIS A 230 7.97 7.26 32.48
CA HIS A 230 7.26 6.06 32.90
C HIS A 230 8.04 4.79 32.54
N SER A 231 7.70 3.65 33.17
CA SER A 231 8.27 2.35 32.82
C SER A 231 7.88 1.93 31.38
N PRO A 232 8.72 1.16 30.65
CA PRO A 232 8.42 0.73 29.29
C PRO A 232 7.05 0.04 29.14
N GLY A 233 6.69 -0.87 30.06
CA GLY A 233 5.37 -1.51 30.08
C GLY A 233 4.19 -0.53 30.20
N TRP A 234 4.36 0.65 30.79
CA TRP A 234 3.28 1.65 30.88
C TRP A 234 2.82 2.07 29.48
N TYR A 235 3.75 2.32 28.54
CA TYR A 235 3.45 2.73 27.17
C TYR A 235 2.60 1.68 26.45
N LEU A 236 2.92 0.39 26.62
CA LEU A 236 2.15 -0.74 26.08
C LEU A 236 0.72 -0.75 26.61
N PHE A 237 0.54 -0.66 27.94
CA PHE A 237 -0.80 -0.72 28.54
C PHE A 237 -1.65 0.49 28.16
N GLN A 238 -1.05 1.68 28.09
CA GLN A 238 -1.75 2.88 27.64
C GLN A 238 -2.17 2.80 26.18
N PHE A 239 -1.26 2.34 25.31
CA PHE A 239 -1.59 2.08 23.91
C PHE A 239 -2.74 1.07 23.79
N HIS A 240 -2.65 -0.07 24.47
CA HIS A 240 -3.68 -1.10 24.42
C HIS A 240 -5.03 -0.57 24.94
N ARG A 241 -5.03 0.25 25.99
CA ARG A 241 -6.24 0.91 26.51
C ARG A 241 -6.90 1.81 25.45
N LEU A 242 -6.13 2.69 24.81
CA LEU A 242 -6.63 3.58 23.75
C LEU A 242 -7.05 2.81 22.49
N LEU A 243 -6.33 1.74 22.14
CA LEU A 243 -6.68 0.85 21.04
C LEU A 243 -8.08 0.25 21.24
N LEU A 244 -8.41 -0.17 22.47
CA LEU A 244 -9.75 -0.66 22.80
C LEU A 244 -10.83 0.42 22.79
N TYR A 245 -10.47 1.69 23.00
CA TYR A 245 -11.42 2.81 22.94
C TYR A 245 -11.71 3.23 21.50
N ALA A 246 -10.69 3.20 20.65
CA ALA A 246 -10.79 3.60 19.24
C ALA A 246 -11.33 2.50 18.32
N ARG A 247 -11.30 1.23 18.75
CA ARG A 247 -11.74 0.08 17.93
C ARG A 247 -13.23 0.24 17.55
N PRO A 248 -13.57 0.26 16.25
CA PRO A 248 -14.96 0.41 15.82
C PRO A 248 -15.78 -0.85 16.16
N GLY A 249 -17.07 -0.65 16.46
CA GLY A 249 -18.02 -1.74 16.70
C GLY A 249 -18.59 -2.38 15.43
N SER A 250 -18.24 -1.88 14.25
CA SER A 250 -18.71 -2.33 12.93
C SER A 250 -17.56 -2.90 12.09
N ALA A 251 -17.87 -3.50 10.93
CA ALA A 251 -16.88 -4.07 10.00
C ALA A 251 -15.97 -3.04 9.29
N GLN A 252 -15.79 -1.84 9.85
CA GLN A 252 -14.94 -0.81 9.28
C GLN A 252 -13.46 -1.24 9.32
N THR A 253 -12.72 -0.90 8.26
CA THR A 253 -11.26 -1.05 8.24
C THR A 253 -10.61 -0.24 9.34
N PHE A 254 -9.90 -0.94 10.21
CA PHE A 254 -9.22 -0.35 11.35
C PHE A 254 -7.82 -0.94 11.47
N PHE A 255 -6.82 -0.06 11.46
CA PHE A 255 -5.43 -0.43 11.55
C PHE A 255 -4.84 0.04 12.87
N TRP A 256 -3.80 -0.65 13.33
CA TRP A 256 -3.05 -0.24 14.49
C TRP A 256 -1.59 -0.68 14.38
N MET A 257 -0.71 0.07 15.02
CA MET A 257 0.72 -0.24 15.08
C MET A 257 1.28 0.22 16.42
N PHE A 258 1.98 -0.70 17.08
CA PHE A 258 2.78 -0.42 18.25
C PHE A 258 4.26 -0.66 17.94
N VAL A 259 5.10 0.32 18.22
CA VAL A 259 6.54 0.28 17.93
C VAL A 259 7.34 0.36 19.22
N ASP A 260 8.11 -0.69 19.51
CA ASP A 260 9.10 -0.70 20.58
C ASP A 260 10.50 -0.37 20.05
N ASN A 261 11.09 0.69 20.60
CA ASN A 261 12.46 1.12 20.38
C ASN A 261 13.47 0.35 21.22
N LEU A 262 13.27 -0.97 21.32
CA LEU A 262 14.09 -1.90 22.12
C LEU A 262 14.08 -1.60 23.63
N LEU A 263 13.02 -0.98 24.14
CA LEU A 263 12.88 -0.65 25.56
C LEU A 263 12.21 -1.77 26.37
N LEU A 264 11.38 -2.60 25.73
CA LEU A 264 10.73 -3.73 26.40
C LEU A 264 11.72 -4.88 26.64
N ASN A 265 11.77 -5.39 27.87
CA ASN A 265 12.52 -6.60 28.20
C ASN A 265 11.77 -7.88 27.76
N GLY A 266 12.39 -9.05 27.90
CA GLY A 266 11.82 -10.33 27.43
C GLY A 266 10.43 -10.65 28.03
N ASP A 267 10.22 -10.37 29.31
CA ASP A 267 8.94 -10.60 29.97
C ASP A 267 7.87 -9.62 29.46
N GLU A 268 8.22 -8.34 29.31
CA GLU A 268 7.34 -7.31 28.76
C GLU A 268 6.99 -7.56 27.28
N GLN A 269 7.93 -8.10 26.50
CA GLN A 269 7.68 -8.52 25.11
C GLN A 269 6.68 -9.68 25.07
N ALA A 270 6.84 -10.69 25.93
CA ALA A 270 5.89 -11.81 26.02
C ALA A 270 4.48 -11.33 26.43
N ILE A 271 4.41 -10.33 27.33
CA ILE A 271 3.16 -9.66 27.70
C ILE A 271 2.58 -8.91 26.49
N ALA A 272 3.39 -8.13 25.77
CA ALA A 272 2.96 -7.38 24.59
C ALA A 272 2.36 -8.30 23.52
N THR A 273 3.04 -9.40 23.18
CA THR A 273 2.56 -10.41 22.23
C THR A 273 1.22 -11.01 22.65
N ARG A 274 1.02 -11.27 23.95
CA ARG A 274 -0.26 -11.78 24.47
C ARG A 274 -1.38 -10.75 24.39
N PHE A 275 -1.13 -9.50 24.76
CA PHE A 275 -2.13 -8.43 24.75
C PHE A 275 -2.50 -7.99 23.33
N LEU A 276 -1.53 -7.98 22.42
CA LEU A 276 -1.71 -7.56 21.03
C LEU A 276 -2.05 -8.72 20.08
N GLU A 277 -2.09 -9.94 20.60
CA GLU A 277 -2.50 -11.18 19.90
C GLU A 277 -1.71 -11.41 18.58
N THR A 278 -0.46 -10.96 18.52
CA THR A 278 0.43 -11.18 17.37
C THR A 278 1.89 -11.17 17.80
N GLU A 279 2.71 -11.94 17.10
CA GLU A 279 4.17 -11.89 17.26
C GLU A 279 4.75 -10.57 16.73
N PRO A 280 5.87 -10.09 17.32
CA PRO A 280 6.56 -8.91 16.84
C PRO A 280 7.27 -9.14 15.51
N VAL A 281 7.35 -8.09 14.73
CA VAL A 281 8.19 -7.98 13.55
C VAL A 281 9.44 -7.17 13.92
N ILE A 282 10.63 -7.71 13.69
CA ILE A 282 11.88 -6.99 13.93
C ILE A 282 12.29 -6.32 12.62
N LEU A 283 12.50 -5.01 12.66
CA LEU A 283 13.01 -4.21 11.54
C LEU A 283 14.40 -3.71 11.91
N GLN A 284 15.35 -3.84 10.98
CA GLN A 284 16.77 -3.60 11.23
C GLN A 284 17.34 -2.64 10.16
N ASP A 285 18.11 -1.64 10.57
CA ASP A 285 18.97 -0.84 9.69
C ASP A 285 20.39 -1.41 9.75
N VAL A 286 20.82 -2.09 8.69
CA VAL A 286 22.15 -2.69 8.59
C VAL A 286 22.94 -1.96 7.53
N ARG A 287 24.10 -1.43 7.90
CA ARG A 287 25.06 -0.81 6.95
C ARG A 287 26.32 -1.66 6.88
N GLY A 288 26.50 -2.33 5.75
CA GLY A 288 27.56 -3.34 5.61
C GLY A 288 27.28 -4.53 6.53
N SER A 289 28.16 -4.78 7.50
CA SER A 289 27.99 -5.81 8.53
C SER A 289 27.56 -5.27 9.90
N ALA A 290 27.36 -3.95 10.03
CA ALA A 290 27.08 -3.31 11.31
C ALA A 290 25.59 -2.95 11.45
N LEU A 291 24.94 -3.48 12.49
CA LEU A 291 23.59 -3.09 12.87
C LEU A 291 23.61 -1.67 13.45
N GLN A 292 22.95 -0.75 12.78
CA GLN A 292 22.90 0.67 13.16
C GLN A 292 21.72 0.96 14.08
N ASN A 293 20.57 0.34 13.80
CA ASN A 293 19.34 0.54 14.55
C ASN A 293 18.42 -0.66 14.37
N ALA A 294 17.51 -0.88 15.32
CA ALA A 294 16.46 -1.85 15.20
C ALA A 294 15.23 -1.44 16.00
N VAL A 295 14.05 -1.87 15.53
CA VAL A 295 12.78 -1.68 16.22
C VAL A 295 11.97 -2.96 16.19
N ARG A 296 11.12 -3.16 17.20
CA ARG A 296 10.12 -4.24 17.21
C ARG A 296 8.75 -3.64 16.94
N VAL A 297 7.95 -4.29 16.09
CA VAL A 297 6.66 -3.77 15.64
C VAL A 297 5.58 -4.82 15.78
N TRP A 298 4.49 -4.47 16.46
CA TRP A 298 3.24 -5.23 16.47
C TRP A 298 2.21 -4.46 15.66
N THR A 299 1.57 -5.10 14.69
CA THR A 299 0.61 -4.42 13.81
C THR A 299 -0.29 -5.40 13.08
N ASN A 300 -1.47 -4.93 12.69
CA ASN A 300 -2.35 -5.60 11.73
C ASN A 300 -2.24 -5.05 10.31
N ILE A 301 -1.30 -4.13 10.03
CA ILE A 301 -1.10 -3.62 8.67
C ILE A 301 -0.58 -4.76 7.76
N PRO A 302 -1.18 -4.97 6.58
CA PRO A 302 -0.81 -6.07 5.68
C PRO A 302 0.68 -6.05 5.29
N ALA A 303 1.27 -7.23 5.13
CA ALA A 303 2.65 -7.45 4.69
C ALA A 303 3.76 -6.76 5.48
N VAL A 304 3.48 -6.23 6.68
CA VAL A 304 4.58 -5.83 7.59
C VAL A 304 5.35 -7.06 8.07
N LYS A 305 4.66 -8.19 8.30
CA LYS A 305 5.29 -9.46 8.71
C LYS A 305 6.33 -10.00 7.72
N SER A 306 6.16 -9.77 6.42
CA SER A 306 7.15 -10.19 5.42
C SER A 306 8.42 -9.33 5.42
N ARG A 307 8.43 -8.20 6.14
CA ARG A 307 9.63 -7.35 6.34
C ARG A 307 10.47 -7.77 7.55
N HIS A 308 10.10 -8.86 8.23
CA HIS A 308 10.82 -9.35 9.40
C HIS A 308 12.29 -9.67 9.05
N SER A 309 13.22 -8.97 9.69
CA SER A 309 14.66 -9.22 9.60
C SER A 309 15.16 -9.75 10.93
N ALA A 310 15.50 -11.04 10.96
CA ALA A 310 16.15 -11.70 12.10
C ALA A 310 17.66 -11.88 11.87
N LEU A 311 18.30 -10.94 11.16
CA LEU A 311 19.74 -11.05 10.86
C LEU A 311 20.59 -10.93 12.12
N ALA A 312 20.21 -10.01 13.02
CA ALA A 312 20.87 -9.86 14.31
C ALA A 312 20.26 -10.76 15.40
N SER A 313 21.14 -11.32 16.22
CA SER A 313 20.82 -12.07 17.42
C SER A 313 20.19 -11.20 18.51
N GLU A 314 19.51 -11.82 19.46
CA GLU A 314 18.93 -11.12 20.61
C GLU A 314 20.01 -10.41 21.45
N GLU A 315 21.21 -11.00 21.54
CA GLU A 315 22.36 -10.40 22.22
C GLU A 315 22.81 -9.09 21.55
N GLU A 316 22.87 -9.04 20.22
CA GLU A 316 23.23 -7.82 19.48
C GLU A 316 22.18 -6.71 19.64
N LEU A 317 20.89 -7.07 19.69
CA LEU A 317 19.82 -6.10 19.97
C LEU A 317 19.92 -5.53 21.39
N LEU A 318 20.28 -6.36 22.38
CA LEU A 318 20.50 -5.92 23.76
C LEU A 318 21.71 -5.00 23.87
N LEU A 319 22.79 -5.28 23.15
CA LEU A 319 23.97 -4.42 23.10
C LEU A 319 23.63 -3.04 22.53
N LEU A 320 22.86 -2.99 21.45
CA LEU A 320 22.40 -1.71 20.88
C LEU A 320 21.50 -0.92 21.81
N ALA A 321 20.59 -1.59 22.52
CA ALA A 321 19.75 -0.93 23.51
C ALA A 321 20.60 -0.29 24.63
N GLN A 322 21.65 -0.98 25.08
CA GLN A 322 22.59 -0.46 26.08
C GLN A 322 23.41 0.73 25.57
N ASP A 323 23.93 0.65 24.34
CA ASP A 323 24.72 1.72 23.73
C ASP A 323 23.88 2.96 23.42
N GLY A 324 22.62 2.77 23.03
CA GLY A 324 21.63 3.83 22.83
C GLY A 324 21.26 4.54 24.13
N GLN A 325 21.08 3.82 25.25
CA GLN A 325 20.85 4.43 26.56
C GLN A 325 22.05 5.24 27.08
N ARG A 326 23.27 4.89 26.66
CA ARG A 326 24.48 5.64 27.01
C ARG A 326 24.69 6.91 26.18
N GLY A 327 23.80 7.22 25.23
CA GLY A 327 23.84 8.43 24.42
C GLY A 327 24.93 8.42 23.33
N THR A 328 25.44 7.24 22.97
CA THR A 328 26.57 7.10 22.03
C THR A 328 26.13 7.14 20.56
N LEU A 329 24.83 7.06 20.29
CA LEU A 329 24.26 7.01 18.94
C LEU A 329 23.60 8.35 18.57
N PRO A 330 23.75 8.83 17.32
CA PRO A 330 23.00 9.98 16.85
C PRO A 330 21.50 9.68 16.91
N ALA A 331 20.72 10.65 17.37
CA ALA A 331 19.26 10.60 17.45
C ALA A 331 18.62 10.60 16.04
N GLN A 332 18.86 9.55 15.24
CA GLN A 332 17.97 9.24 14.14
C GLN A 332 16.69 8.72 14.74
N GLY A 333 15.58 9.41 14.45
CA GLY A 333 14.27 9.02 14.95
C GLY A 333 13.99 7.55 14.61
N PRO A 334 13.31 6.80 15.50
CA PRO A 334 12.74 5.47 15.26
C PRO A 334 12.01 5.29 13.93
N SER A 335 11.60 6.42 13.37
CA SER A 335 10.49 6.58 12.47
C SER A 335 10.87 6.25 11.01
N ALA A 336 12.15 6.34 10.64
CA ALA A 336 12.61 5.96 9.30
C ALA A 336 12.41 4.46 9.00
N LEU A 337 12.65 3.58 9.97
CA LEU A 337 12.51 2.13 9.81
C LEU A 337 11.06 1.70 9.59
N VAL A 338 10.11 2.37 10.24
CA VAL A 338 8.69 2.05 10.16
C VAL A 338 7.96 2.77 9.04
N LYS A 339 8.57 3.79 8.42
CA LYS A 339 7.98 4.57 7.31
C LYS A 339 7.36 3.66 6.24
N ASN A 340 8.13 2.70 5.73
CA ASN A 340 7.68 1.85 4.63
C ASN A 340 6.62 0.82 5.06
N CYS A 341 6.40 0.62 6.36
CA CYS A 341 5.32 -0.22 6.88
C CYS A 341 3.94 0.41 6.67
N PHE A 342 3.85 1.72 6.44
CA PHE A 342 2.58 2.41 6.16
C PHE A 342 2.20 2.41 4.68
N LEU A 343 3.09 2.01 3.77
CA LEU A 343 2.82 2.01 2.32
C LEU A 343 1.57 1.20 1.91
N PRO A 344 1.28 0.02 2.50
CA PRO A 344 0.05 -0.73 2.21
C PRO A 344 -1.24 0.08 2.44
N LEU A 345 -1.22 1.08 3.33
CA LEU A 345 -2.36 1.94 3.61
C LEU A 345 -2.79 2.78 2.39
N ARG A 346 -1.93 2.96 1.38
CA ARG A 346 -2.27 3.65 0.11
C ARG A 346 -3.37 2.95 -0.69
N GLU A 347 -3.60 1.66 -0.44
CA GLU A 347 -4.69 0.92 -1.08
C GLU A 347 -6.05 1.17 -0.40
N TYR A 348 -6.04 1.69 0.83
CA TYR A 348 -7.22 1.91 1.67
C TYR A 348 -7.60 3.40 1.76
N PHE A 349 -6.61 4.30 1.79
CA PHE A 349 -6.83 5.72 2.03
C PHE A 349 -6.29 6.59 0.88
N LYS A 350 -6.88 7.78 0.75
CA LYS A 350 -6.32 8.83 -0.11
C LYS A 350 -4.93 9.21 0.39
N TYR A 351 -4.05 9.49 -0.56
CA TYR A 351 -2.75 10.07 -0.30
C TYR A 351 -2.42 11.10 -1.40
N PHE A 352 -1.60 12.07 -1.05
CA PHE A 352 -1.12 13.11 -1.95
C PHE A 352 0.27 12.73 -2.45
N SER A 353 0.43 12.59 -3.76
CA SER A 353 1.77 12.44 -4.34
C SER A 353 2.50 13.79 -4.24
N GLN A 354 3.60 13.84 -3.49
CA GLN A 354 4.46 15.03 -3.46
C GLN A 354 5.18 15.26 -4.80
N ASN A 355 5.19 14.26 -5.70
CA ASN A 355 5.73 14.33 -7.05
C ASN A 355 4.64 14.52 -8.13
N ALA A 356 3.48 15.09 -7.78
CA ALA A 356 2.55 15.56 -8.80
C ALA A 356 3.16 16.78 -9.52
N LEU A 357 3.96 16.53 -10.57
CA LEU A 357 4.16 17.53 -11.61
C LEU A 357 2.77 18.05 -12.01
N PRO A 358 2.57 19.37 -12.05
CA PRO A 358 1.25 19.95 -12.21
C PRO A 358 0.63 19.45 -13.51
N LEU A 359 -0.45 18.67 -13.38
CA LEU A 359 -1.38 18.45 -14.47
C LEU A 359 -1.98 19.82 -14.81
N TYR A 360 -1.77 20.24 -16.06
CA TYR A 360 -2.22 21.47 -16.72
C TYR A 360 -1.34 22.72 -16.56
N LYS A 361 -0.67 23.07 -17.66
CA LYS A 361 -1.04 24.26 -18.45
C LYS A 361 -1.20 23.88 -19.91
#